data_AF-A0A952C563-F1
#
_entry.id   AF-A0A952C563-F1
#
_cell.length_a   1.000
_cell.length_b   1.000
_cell.length_c   1.000
_cell.angle_alpha   90.00
_cell.angle_beta   90.00
_cell.angle_gamma   90.00
#
_symmetry.space_group_name_H-M   'P 1'
#
loop_
_entity.id
_entity.type
_entity.pdbx_description
1 polymer ?
#
loop_
_entity_poly.entity_id
_entity_poly.type
_entity_poly.pdbx_seq_one_letter_code
_entity_poly.pdbx_strand_id
1 'polypeptide(L)'
;MQMYRTRVWSLFVLLLTGALVLSACAAAVPAAPPAAATEAGAAPAESALGTVKIGTNAEYRPFEFVDETNNIVGFDVDLMNALADVAGFEPEFVNTKWDGIFVALANGEFDAVISAVTITEERKQTVDFTESYFNAGQII
;
A
#
# COMPACT_ATOMS: atom_id res chain seq x y z
N MET A 1 1.48 -37.57 -32.16
CA MET A 1 1.22 -37.73 -33.60
C MET A 1 -0.27 -37.95 -33.76
N GLN A 2 -0.91 -37.22 -34.69
CA GLN A 2 -2.35 -37.18 -35.03
C GLN A 2 -3.18 -36.05 -34.40
N MET A 3 -3.91 -35.37 -35.29
CA MET A 3 -4.95 -34.34 -35.11
C MET A 3 -4.59 -32.86 -35.28
N TYR A 4 -3.49 -32.54 -35.97
CA TYR A 4 -3.25 -31.25 -36.67
C TYR A 4 -3.97 -31.19 -38.05
N ARG A 5 -5.19 -31.75 -38.21
CA ARG A 5 -5.73 -32.04 -39.57
C ARG A 5 -7.11 -31.51 -39.95
N THR A 6 -7.80 -30.67 -39.17
CA THR A 6 -9.19 -30.33 -39.53
C THR A 6 -9.67 -28.89 -39.33
N ARG A 7 -8.82 -27.92 -38.95
CA ARG A 7 -9.28 -26.52 -38.77
C ARG A 7 -8.43 -25.46 -39.46
N VAL A 8 -7.75 -25.85 -40.54
CA VAL A 8 -6.97 -24.96 -41.42
C VAL A 8 -7.78 -24.56 -42.68
N TRP A 9 -9.08 -24.90 -42.77
CA TRP A 9 -9.82 -24.78 -44.03
C TRP A 9 -11.28 -24.32 -43.94
N SER A 10 -11.61 -23.42 -43.02
CA SER A 10 -12.91 -22.71 -43.08
C SER A 10 -12.78 -21.33 -42.48
N LEU A 11 -13.13 -20.33 -43.29
CA LEU A 11 -13.32 -18.91 -42.95
C LEU A 11 -12.09 -18.00 -43.10
N PHE A 12 -11.28 -18.26 -44.14
CA PHE A 12 -11.02 -17.20 -45.12
C PHE A 12 -12.37 -16.81 -45.74
N VAL A 13 -12.59 -15.52 -46.05
CA VAL A 13 -13.78 -14.90 -46.69
C VAL A 13 -14.69 -14.11 -45.73
N LEU A 14 -14.29 -12.88 -45.41
CA LEU A 14 -15.04 -11.62 -45.63
C LEU A 14 -14.15 -10.46 -45.10
N LEU A 15 -13.37 -9.82 -45.97
CA LEU A 15 -13.67 -8.51 -46.58
C LEU A 15 -13.80 -7.38 -45.55
N LEU A 16 -12.78 -6.54 -45.37
CA LEU A 16 -12.49 -5.29 -46.11
C LEU A 16 -13.37 -4.12 -45.66
N THR A 17 -12.72 -3.09 -45.06
CA THR A 17 -12.90 -1.63 -45.20
C THR A 17 -12.41 -0.99 -43.89
N GLY A 18 -11.30 -0.24 -43.86
CA GLY A 18 -11.15 1.13 -44.36
C GLY A 18 -11.54 2.10 -43.23
N ALA A 19 -10.78 3.12 -42.81
CA ALA A 19 -9.69 3.83 -43.43
C ALA A 19 -8.87 4.58 -42.37
N LEU A 20 -7.59 4.78 -42.69
CA LEU A 20 -6.74 5.86 -42.18
C LEU A 20 -7.47 7.21 -42.28
N VAL A 21 -7.43 8.01 -41.22
CA VAL A 21 -7.49 9.47 -41.35
C VAL A 21 -6.31 10.05 -40.57
N LEU A 22 -5.21 10.23 -41.28
CA LEU A 22 -4.10 11.08 -40.88
C LEU A 22 -4.47 12.50 -41.33
N SER A 23 -4.95 13.33 -40.40
CA SER A 23 -5.23 14.74 -40.67
C SER A 23 -4.08 15.58 -40.11
N ALA A 24 -3.28 16.14 -41.02
CA ALA A 24 -2.23 17.10 -40.76
C ALA A 24 -2.46 18.35 -41.63
N CYS A 25 -2.72 19.50 -41.00
CA CYS A 25 -2.39 20.88 -41.41
C CYS A 25 -3.13 21.83 -40.44
N ALA A 26 -2.47 22.62 -39.58
CA ALA A 26 -1.57 23.76 -39.80
C ALA A 26 -2.29 25.12 -39.65
N ALA A 27 -1.78 25.88 -38.67
CA ALA A 27 -1.80 27.33 -38.49
C ALA A 27 -3.14 28.06 -38.20
N ALA A 28 -3.36 28.41 -36.93
CA ALA A 28 -3.74 29.77 -36.52
C ALA A 28 -3.48 29.96 -35.01
N VAL A 29 -2.52 30.82 -34.68
CA VAL A 29 -2.21 31.30 -33.33
C VAL A 29 -3.12 32.50 -33.04
N PRO A 30 -3.78 32.55 -31.87
CA PRO A 30 -3.83 33.81 -31.15
C PRO A 30 -3.47 33.66 -29.66
N ALA A 31 -2.56 34.54 -29.24
CA ALA A 31 -2.34 35.11 -27.91
C ALA A 31 -2.61 34.23 -26.66
N ALA A 32 -1.51 33.92 -25.97
CA ALA A 32 -1.44 33.33 -24.65
C ALA A 32 -2.12 34.18 -23.55
N PRO A 33 -2.91 33.56 -22.64
CA PRO A 33 -3.07 34.01 -21.26
C PRO A 33 -1.92 33.47 -20.37
N PRO A 34 -1.64 34.09 -19.21
CA PRO A 34 -0.44 33.83 -18.43
C PRO A 34 -0.43 32.40 -17.87
N ALA A 35 0.78 31.84 -17.77
CA ALA A 35 1.10 30.54 -17.24
C ALA A 35 0.45 30.31 -15.86
N ALA A 36 -0.64 29.54 -15.84
CA ALA A 36 -0.98 28.76 -14.68
C ALA A 36 0.04 27.62 -14.65
N ALA A 37 0.93 27.63 -13.65
CA ALA A 37 1.70 26.46 -13.30
C ALA A 37 0.70 25.37 -12.92
N THR A 38 0.36 24.51 -13.87
CA THR A 38 -0.13 23.17 -13.56
C THR A 38 1.00 22.54 -12.76
N GLU A 39 0.83 22.49 -11.44
CA GLU A 39 1.48 21.47 -10.63
C GLU A 39 1.15 20.16 -11.33
N ALA A 40 2.15 19.61 -12.01
CA ALA A 40 2.12 18.24 -12.43
C ALA A 40 1.97 17.46 -11.13
N GLY A 41 0.73 17.09 -10.81
CA GLY A 41 0.45 16.13 -9.76
C GLY A 41 1.32 14.94 -10.05
N ALA A 42 2.35 14.75 -9.23
CA ALA A 42 3.14 13.55 -9.25
C ALA A 42 2.12 12.42 -9.10
N ALA A 43 1.96 11.63 -10.16
CA ALA A 43 1.27 10.36 -10.03
C ALA A 43 1.91 9.64 -8.84
N PRO A 44 1.12 9.04 -7.94
CA PRO A 44 1.69 8.35 -6.78
C PRO A 44 2.71 7.37 -7.33
N ALA A 45 3.96 7.51 -6.88
CA ALA A 45 4.98 6.53 -7.20
C ALA A 45 4.41 5.18 -6.75
N GLU A 46 4.26 4.24 -7.68
CA GLU A 46 3.94 2.87 -7.32
C GLU A 46 4.96 2.45 -6.25
N SER A 47 4.46 2.24 -5.03
CA SER A 47 5.23 1.77 -3.89
C SER A 47 6.04 0.55 -4.32
N ALA A 48 7.37 0.63 -4.19
CA ALA A 48 8.23 -0.53 -4.44
C ALA A 48 7.98 -1.68 -3.45
N LEU A 49 7.29 -1.39 -2.33
CA LEU A 49 6.97 -2.32 -1.25
C LEU A 49 5.53 -2.85 -1.33
N GLY A 50 4.66 -2.29 -2.18
CA GLY A 50 3.23 -2.60 -2.20
C GLY A 50 2.52 -2.28 -0.88
N THR A 51 1.55 -3.14 -0.55
CA THR A 51 0.81 -3.15 0.72
C THR A 51 1.59 -3.92 1.78
N VAL A 52 1.74 -3.34 2.98
CA VAL A 52 2.40 -3.93 4.14
C VAL A 52 1.38 -4.13 5.25
N LYS A 53 1.21 -5.35 5.73
CA LYS A 53 0.28 -5.69 6.80
C LYS A 53 0.90 -5.40 8.16
N ILE A 54 0.17 -4.68 8.99
CA ILE A 54 0.64 -4.19 10.28
C ILE A 54 -0.25 -4.75 11.39
N GLY A 55 0.28 -5.66 12.18
CA GLY A 55 -0.40 -6.18 13.38
C GLY A 55 -0.45 -5.12 14.48
N THR A 56 -1.62 -4.93 15.09
CA THR A 56 -1.80 -4.02 16.22
C THR A 56 -2.90 -4.51 17.17
N ASN A 57 -2.86 -4.16 18.45
CA ASN A 57 -3.93 -4.47 19.40
C ASN A 57 -4.76 -3.22 19.70
N ALA A 58 -5.84 -2.99 18.96
CA ALA A 58 -6.66 -1.77 19.00
C ALA A 58 -7.54 -1.61 20.26
N GLU A 59 -6.98 -1.91 21.43
CA GLU A 59 -7.58 -1.80 22.76
C GLU A 59 -6.72 -0.90 23.69
N TYR A 60 -5.65 -0.26 23.17
CA TYR A 60 -4.65 0.46 23.97
C TYR A 60 -4.56 1.97 23.67
N ARG A 61 -5.47 2.75 24.27
CA ARG A 61 -5.43 4.22 24.18
C ARG A 61 -4.20 4.81 24.90
N PRO A 62 -3.59 5.89 24.37
CA PRO A 62 -3.94 6.62 23.14
C PRO A 62 -3.20 6.10 21.88
N PHE A 63 -2.52 4.96 21.96
CA PHE A 63 -1.63 4.45 20.93
C PHE A 63 -2.41 3.85 19.76
N GLU A 64 -3.33 2.93 20.04
CA GLU A 64 -4.19 2.32 19.03
C GLU A 64 -5.55 1.95 19.65
N PHE A 65 -6.63 2.30 18.96
CA PHE A 65 -7.97 1.99 19.40
C PHE A 65 -8.96 2.05 18.24
N VAL A 66 -10.08 1.36 18.40
CA VAL A 66 -11.22 1.49 17.48
C VAL A 66 -12.04 2.73 17.84
N ASP A 67 -12.29 3.61 16.88
CA ASP A 67 -13.16 4.78 17.04
C ASP A 67 -14.65 4.47 16.87
N GLU A 68 -15.50 5.48 16.99
CA GLU A 68 -16.96 5.34 16.85
C GLU A 68 -17.40 4.91 15.44
N THR A 69 -16.53 5.08 14.45
CA THR A 69 -16.76 4.72 13.05
C THR A 69 -16.16 3.37 12.67
N ASN A 70 -15.64 2.60 13.63
CA ASN A 70 -14.96 1.32 13.46
C ASN A 70 -13.60 1.40 12.73
N ASN A 71 -12.93 2.55 12.75
CA ASN A 71 -11.57 2.68 12.25
C ASN A 71 -10.55 2.45 13.37
N ILE A 72 -9.43 1.81 13.04
CA ILE A 72 -8.27 1.73 13.95
C ILE A 72 -7.53 3.06 13.83
N VAL A 73 -7.41 3.78 14.93
CA VAL A 73 -6.80 5.11 15.01
C VAL A 73 -5.93 5.22 16.27
N GLY A 74 -5.10 6.26 16.36
CA GLY A 74 -4.27 6.54 17.52
C GLY A 74 -2.84 6.89 17.13
N PHE A 75 -2.01 7.17 18.13
CA PHE A 75 -0.61 7.58 17.89
C PHE A 75 0.20 6.58 17.06
N ASP A 76 0.07 5.28 17.32
CA ASP A 76 0.80 4.24 16.59
C ASP A 76 0.34 4.15 15.12
N VAL A 77 -0.96 4.34 14.89
CA VAL A 77 -1.54 4.40 13.54
C VAL A 77 -1.03 5.61 12.78
N ASP A 78 -1.06 6.79 13.41
CA ASP A 78 -0.57 8.05 12.82
C ASP A 78 0.92 7.97 12.49
N LEU A 79 1.71 7.38 13.40
CA LEU A 79 3.15 7.17 13.19
C LEU A 79 3.42 6.23 12.01
N MET A 80 2.74 5.08 11.93
CA MET A 80 2.94 4.13 10.85
C MET A 80 2.49 4.70 9.50
N ASN A 81 1.40 5.46 9.44
CA ASN A 81 0.97 6.16 8.22
C ASN A 81 2.04 7.16 7.76
N ALA A 82 2.59 7.98 8.66
CA ALA A 82 3.64 8.93 8.32
C ALA A 82 4.93 8.22 7.85
N LEU A 83 5.27 7.07 8.45
CA LEU A 83 6.39 6.25 7.99
C LEU A 83 6.12 5.67 6.59
N ALA A 84 4.89 5.23 6.33
CA ALA A 84 4.47 4.68 5.05
C ALA A 84 4.54 5.71 3.93
N ASP A 85 4.14 6.96 4.20
CA ASP A 85 4.25 8.08 3.26
C ASP A 85 5.71 8.37 2.87
N VAL A 86 6.64 8.29 3.84
CA VAL A 86 8.07 8.55 3.61
C VAL A 86 8.75 7.37 2.91
N ALA A 87 8.44 6.14 3.32
CA ALA A 87 9.02 4.92 2.78
C ALA A 87 8.37 4.48 1.47
N GLY A 88 7.22 5.07 1.13
CA GLY A 88 6.44 4.75 -0.06
C GLY A 88 5.88 3.34 -0.01
N PHE A 89 5.07 3.02 1.01
CA PHE A 89 4.25 1.80 1.10
C PHE A 89 2.81 2.08 1.54
N GLU A 90 1.91 1.11 1.36
CA GLU A 90 0.51 1.23 1.81
C GLU A 90 0.30 0.37 3.08
N PRO A 91 0.00 0.96 4.24
CA PRO A 91 -0.21 0.19 5.47
C PRO A 91 -1.63 -0.41 5.51
N GLU A 92 -1.73 -1.71 5.80
CA GLU A 92 -2.98 -2.40 6.10
C GLU A 92 -2.98 -2.86 7.57
N PHE A 93 -3.78 -2.21 8.42
CA PHE A 93 -3.81 -2.55 9.85
C PHE A 93 -4.68 -3.78 10.14
N VAL A 94 -4.10 -4.74 10.87
CA VAL A 94 -4.75 -5.98 11.29
C VAL A 94 -4.89 -5.98 12.82
N ASN A 95 -6.12 -5.80 13.30
CA ASN A 95 -6.41 -5.87 14.73
C ASN A 95 -6.26 -7.31 15.26
N THR A 96 -5.35 -7.50 16.20
CA THR A 96 -4.94 -8.80 16.75
C THR A 96 -4.91 -8.74 18.27
N LYS A 97 -5.19 -9.87 18.95
CA LYS A 97 -5.07 -9.95 20.41
C LYS A 97 -3.60 -9.97 20.82
N TRP A 98 -3.27 -9.21 21.86
CA TRP A 98 -1.90 -9.07 22.35
C TRP A 98 -1.21 -10.41 22.64
N ASP A 99 -1.89 -11.34 23.32
CA ASP A 99 -1.33 -12.65 23.72
C ASP A 99 -0.84 -13.51 22.54
N GLY A 100 -1.32 -13.24 21.32
CA GLY A 100 -0.95 -13.98 20.11
C GLY A 100 -0.12 -13.19 19.10
N ILE A 101 0.15 -11.90 19.35
CA ILE A 101 0.64 -10.99 18.30
C ILE A 101 2.01 -11.40 17.74
N PHE A 102 2.94 -11.85 18.59
CA PHE A 102 4.26 -12.29 18.14
C PHE A 102 4.24 -13.67 17.47
N VAL A 103 3.28 -14.53 17.84
CA VAL A 103 3.10 -15.83 17.17
C VAL A 103 2.50 -15.61 15.77
N ALA A 104 1.50 -14.74 15.65
CA ALA A 104 0.92 -14.36 14.37
C ALA A 104 1.96 -13.68 13.45
N LEU A 105 2.84 -12.83 14.01
CA LEU A 105 3.99 -12.27 13.28
C LEU A 105 4.90 -13.37 12.72
N ALA A 106 5.31 -14.32 13.58
CA ALA A 106 6.20 -15.41 13.18
C ALA A 106 5.57 -16.35 12.13
N ASN A 107 4.24 -16.45 12.11
CA ASN A 107 3.47 -17.20 11.12
C ASN A 107 3.27 -16.43 9.80
N GLY A 108 3.66 -15.16 9.72
CA GLY A 108 3.50 -14.32 8.54
C GLY A 108 2.06 -13.84 8.30
N GLU A 109 1.25 -13.74 9.36
CA GLU A 109 -0.11 -13.18 9.26
C GLU A 109 -0.09 -11.67 8.96
N PHE A 110 0.99 -10.99 9.36
CA PHE A 110 1.34 -9.61 9.03
C PHE A 110 2.86 -9.45 8.98
N ASP A 111 3.32 -8.37 8.38
CA ASP A 111 4.73 -8.13 8.07
C ASP A 111 5.47 -7.39 9.19
N ALA A 112 4.75 -6.59 9.98
CA ALA A 112 5.30 -5.84 11.11
C ALA A 112 4.27 -5.68 12.23
N VAL A 113 4.73 -5.25 13.41
CA VAL A 113 3.87 -4.92 14.56
C VAL A 113 4.14 -3.49 15.01
N ILE A 114 3.08 -2.73 15.24
CA ILE A 114 3.11 -1.46 15.99
C ILE A 114 1.96 -1.44 16.99
N SER A 115 2.30 -1.47 18.28
CA SER A 115 1.35 -1.63 19.40
C SER A 115 2.03 -1.34 20.74
N ALA A 116 2.69 -0.19 20.84
CA ALA A 116 3.43 0.29 22.01
C ALA A 116 4.39 -0.76 22.61
N VAL A 117 5.04 -1.55 21.75
CA VAL A 117 5.72 -2.77 22.17
C VAL A 117 6.96 -2.44 22.98
N THR A 118 6.96 -2.80 24.27
CA THR A 118 8.18 -2.75 25.09
C THR A 118 9.23 -3.72 24.56
N ILE A 119 10.42 -3.20 24.29
CA ILE A 119 11.59 -3.99 23.91
C ILE A 119 12.10 -4.74 25.15
N THR A 120 12.16 -6.07 25.07
CA THR A 120 12.72 -6.93 26.12
C THR A 120 13.72 -7.92 25.53
N GLU A 121 14.67 -8.39 26.34
CA GLU A 121 15.67 -9.37 25.91
C GLU A 121 15.05 -10.73 25.54
N GLU A 122 13.89 -11.07 26.12
CA GLU A 122 13.12 -12.25 25.73
C GLU A 122 12.54 -12.10 24.32
N ARG A 123 11.91 -10.97 24.00
CA ARG A 123 11.31 -10.73 22.67
C ARG A 123 12.37 -10.64 21.58
N LYS A 124 13.53 -10.05 21.88
CA LYS A 124 14.66 -9.99 20.93
C LYS A 124 15.18 -11.36 20.49
N GLN A 125 14.86 -12.43 21.21
CA GLN A 125 15.25 -13.79 20.81
C GLN A 125 14.37 -14.33 19.68
N THR A 126 13.19 -13.73 19.45
CA THR A 126 12.19 -14.23 18.51
C THR A 126 11.81 -13.23 17.43
N VAL A 127 12.01 -11.93 17.66
CA VAL A 127 11.69 -10.87 16.70
C VAL A 127 12.78 -9.80 16.65
N ASP A 128 12.93 -9.19 15.48
CA ASP A 128 13.75 -7.99 15.31
C ASP A 128 12.96 -6.75 15.74
N PHE A 129 13.66 -5.78 16.31
CA PHE A 129 13.09 -4.49 16.71
C PHE A 129 13.71 -3.35 15.91
N THR A 130 12.88 -2.35 15.61
CA THR A 130 13.35 -1.04 15.17
C THR A 130 14.06 -0.31 16.32
N GLU A 131 14.58 0.88 16.04
CA GLU A 131 14.84 1.85 17.10
C GLU A 131 13.53 2.17 17.83
N SER A 132 13.62 2.43 19.14
CA SER A 132 12.45 2.77 19.95
C SER A 132 11.91 4.15 19.54
N TYR A 133 10.61 4.25 19.29
CA TYR A 133 9.95 5.51 18.93
C TYR A 133 9.38 6.26 20.15
N PHE A 134 9.25 5.62 21.31
CA PHE A 134 8.85 6.28 22.56
C PHE A 134 9.42 5.56 23.78
N ASN A 135 9.64 6.30 24.87
CA ASN A 135 10.06 5.71 26.13
C ASN A 135 8.89 5.73 27.12
N ALA A 136 8.43 4.54 27.51
CA ALA A 136 7.49 4.37 28.61
C ALA A 136 8.24 4.07 29.92
N GLY A 137 7.91 4.81 30.97
CA GLY A 137 8.27 4.46 32.34
C GLY A 137 7.05 3.91 33.07
N GLN A 138 7.21 2.81 33.82
CA GLN A 138 6.17 2.36 34.74
C GLN A 138 6.29 3.17 36.03
N ILE A 139 5.27 3.98 36.32
CA ILE A 139 5.16 4.68 37.60
C ILE A 139 4.27 3.82 38.51
N ILE A 140 4.80 3.48 39.68
CA ILE A 140 4.05 2.80 40.76
C ILE A 140 3.31 3.80 41.64
#